data_AF-A0A1X4HYR2-F1
#
_entry.id   AF-A0A1X4HYR2-F1
#
_cell.length_a   1.000
_cell.length_b   1.000
_cell.length_c   1.000
_cell.angle_alpha   90.00
_cell.angle_beta   90.00
_cell.angle_gamma   90.00
#
_symmetry.space_group_name_H-M   'P 1'
#
loop_
_entity.id
_entity.type
_entity.pdbx_description
1 polymer ?
#
loop_
_entity_poly.entity_id
_entity_poly.type
_entity_poly.pdbx_seq_one_letter_code
_entity_poly.pdbx_strand_id
1 'polypeptide(L)'
;MAKKDRTTDAAREKDREKWMARFQVRLALQPGVDRAVVLQAVKEVTAHCADTGEHPRTAFGDPDAHAVQTAARLVPADRAARARRHNAVLDALDSVSGRAGDIAGP
;
A
#
# COMPACT_ATOMS: atom_id res chain seq x y z
N MET A 1 13.61 33.67 2.50
CA MET A 1 12.33 33.00 2.80
C MET A 1 12.53 31.51 2.52
N ALA A 2 12.75 30.65 3.53
CA ALA A 2 13.00 29.21 3.31
C ALA A 2 12.62 28.30 4.50
N LYS A 3 12.06 28.89 5.56
CA LYS A 3 11.83 28.21 6.84
C LYS A 3 10.41 27.64 6.98
N LYS A 4 9.44 28.23 6.28
CA LYS A 4 8.00 27.89 6.40
C LYS A 4 7.62 26.64 5.60
N ASP A 5 8.27 26.41 4.46
CA ASP A 5 7.99 25.25 3.60
C ASP A 5 8.42 23.94 4.25
N ARG A 6 9.65 23.87 4.78
CA ARG A 6 10.22 22.64 5.33
C ARG A 6 9.48 22.09 6.55
N THR A 7 8.94 22.96 7.40
CA THR A 7 8.11 22.54 8.55
C THR A 7 6.75 22.04 8.11
N THR A 8 6.19 22.61 7.04
CA THR A 8 4.90 22.20 6.48
C THR A 8 5.04 20.85 5.79
N ASP A 9 6.11 20.65 5.04
CA ASP A 9 6.46 19.41 4.38
C ASP A 9 6.67 18.26 5.38
N ALA A 10 7.50 18.46 6.41
CA ALA A 10 7.70 17.47 7.47
C ALA A 10 6.40 17.13 8.24
N ALA A 11 5.51 18.10 8.44
CA ALA A 11 4.21 17.85 9.06
C ALA A 11 3.27 17.04 8.15
N ARG A 12 3.34 17.27 6.83
CA ARG A 12 2.59 16.50 5.82
C ARG A 12 3.11 15.07 5.74
N GLU A 13 4.42 14.87 5.76
CA GLU A 13 5.03 13.54 5.78
C GLU A 13 4.56 12.74 7.01
N LYS A 14 4.58 13.37 8.20
CA LYS A 14 4.06 12.73 9.43
C LYS A 14 2.56 12.45 9.40
N ASP A 15 1.76 13.28 8.74
CA ASP A 15 0.32 13.01 8.59
C ASP A 15 0.09 11.83 7.64
N ARG A 16 0.87 11.74 6.55
CA ARG A 16 0.89 10.60 5.62
C ARG A 16 1.25 9.30 6.32
N GLU A 17 2.31 9.30 7.13
CA GLU A 17 2.73 8.12 7.91
C GLU A 17 1.62 7.66 8.86
N LYS A 18 1.00 8.60 9.60
CA LYS A 18 -0.13 8.31 10.50
C LYS A 18 -1.34 7.78 9.75
N TRP A 19 -1.64 8.35 8.59
CA TRP A 19 -2.72 7.90 7.71
C TRP A 19 -2.47 6.46 7.26
N MET A 20 -1.28 6.15 6.78
CA MET A 20 -0.89 4.78 6.36
C MET A 20 -0.96 3.78 7.51
N ALA A 21 -0.44 4.13 8.69
CA ALA A 21 -0.49 3.26 9.86
C ALA A 21 -1.94 2.96 10.27
N ARG A 22 -2.81 3.97 10.31
CA ARG A 22 -4.23 3.79 10.62
C ARG A 22 -4.95 2.96 9.56
N PHE A 23 -4.71 3.25 8.28
CA PHE A 23 -5.27 2.51 7.16
C PHE A 23 -4.88 1.03 7.23
N GLN A 24 -3.61 0.72 7.45
CA GLN A 24 -3.13 -0.67 7.58
C GLN A 24 -3.76 -1.39 8.75
N VAL A 25 -3.78 -0.78 9.94
CA VAL A 25 -4.39 -1.38 11.14
C VAL A 25 -5.87 -1.63 10.91
N ARG A 26 -6.61 -0.64 10.39
CA ARG A 26 -8.05 -0.79 10.18
C ARG A 26 -8.39 -1.79 9.09
N LEU A 27 -7.59 -1.84 8.03
CA LEU A 27 -7.73 -2.83 6.95
C LEU A 27 -7.45 -4.25 7.46
N ALA A 28 -6.39 -4.45 8.24
CA ALA A 28 -6.07 -5.75 8.83
C ALA A 28 -7.12 -6.25 9.84
N LEU A 29 -7.85 -5.34 10.47
CA LEU A 29 -8.97 -5.68 11.36
C LEU A 29 -10.27 -6.02 10.62
N GLN A 30 -10.33 -5.83 9.29
CA GLN A 30 -11.53 -6.16 8.52
C GLN A 30 -11.66 -7.69 8.34
N PRO A 31 -12.89 -8.23 8.42
CA PRO A 31 -13.12 -9.67 8.28
C PRO A 31 -12.77 -10.14 6.86
N GLY A 32 -11.98 -11.21 6.75
CA GLY A 32 -11.57 -11.78 5.46
C GLY A 32 -10.44 -11.03 4.75
N VAL A 33 -9.92 -9.96 5.36
CA VAL A 33 -8.69 -9.33 4.89
C VAL A 33 -7.50 -10.17 5.30
N ASP A 34 -6.69 -10.50 4.29
CA ASP A 34 -5.46 -11.25 4.45
C ASP A 34 -4.25 -10.37 4.16
N ARG A 35 -3.04 -10.82 4.55
CA ARG A 35 -1.80 -10.03 4.38
C ARG A 35 -1.59 -9.58 2.93
N ALA A 36 -1.94 -10.43 1.96
CA ALA A 36 -1.86 -10.09 0.54
C ALA A 36 -2.79 -8.94 0.11
N VAL A 37 -4.00 -8.85 0.69
CA VAL A 37 -4.92 -7.73 0.42
C VAL A 37 -4.41 -6.45 1.06
N VAL A 38 -3.85 -6.53 2.28
CA VAL A 38 -3.22 -5.38 2.93
C VAL A 38 -2.04 -4.87 2.09
N LEU A 39 -1.16 -5.76 1.63
CA LEU A 39 -0.01 -5.39 0.79
C LEU A 39 -0.44 -4.79 -0.55
N GLN A 40 -1.43 -5.38 -1.21
CA GLN A 40 -1.99 -4.85 -2.47
C GLN A 40 -2.57 -3.45 -2.28
N ALA A 41 -3.37 -3.25 -1.23
CA ALA A 41 -3.97 -1.96 -0.92
C ALA A 41 -2.93 -0.88 -0.59
N VAL A 42 -1.91 -1.22 0.20
CA VAL A 42 -0.80 -0.30 0.51
C VAL A 42 -0.01 0.05 -0.75
N LYS A 43 0.21 -0.92 -1.64
CA LYS A 43 0.87 -0.68 -2.94
C LYS A 43 0.07 0.30 -3.79
N GLU A 44 -1.25 0.14 -3.89
CA GLU A 44 -2.11 1.06 -4.66
C GLU A 44 -2.07 2.48 -4.11
N VAL A 45 -2.21 2.65 -2.80
CA VAL A 45 -2.14 3.98 -2.17
C VAL A 45 -0.76 4.61 -2.37
N THR A 46 0.30 3.83 -2.22
CA THR A 46 1.68 4.32 -2.39
C THR A 46 1.98 4.70 -3.83
N ALA A 47 1.53 3.88 -4.79
CA ALA A 47 1.67 4.18 -6.22
C ALA A 47 0.89 5.43 -6.61
N HIS A 48 -0.36 5.58 -6.15
CA HIS A 48 -1.15 6.77 -6.43
C HIS A 48 -0.51 8.02 -5.82
N CYS A 49 -0.03 7.95 -4.58
CA CYS A 49 0.65 9.07 -3.93
C CYS A 49 1.99 9.42 -4.61
N ALA A 50 2.68 8.45 -5.21
CA ALA A 50 3.88 8.70 -6.02
C ALA A 50 3.57 9.29 -7.40
N ASP A 51 2.44 8.89 -8.00
CA ASP A 51 1.99 9.34 -9.32
C ASP A 51 1.42 10.78 -9.29
N THR A 52 0.55 11.07 -8.33
CA THR A 52 -0.09 12.38 -8.20
C THR A 52 0.72 13.36 -7.38
N GLY A 53 1.65 12.86 -6.54
CA GLY A 53 2.32 13.67 -5.52
C GLY A 53 1.36 14.20 -4.44
N GLU A 54 0.08 13.80 -4.47
CA GLU A 54 -0.93 14.30 -3.54
C GLU A 54 -0.94 13.50 -2.24
N HIS A 55 -1.31 14.18 -1.16
CA HIS A 55 -1.44 13.57 0.15
C HIS A 55 -2.56 12.53 0.15
N PRO A 56 -2.38 11.32 0.74
CA PRO A 56 -3.40 10.28 0.70
C PRO A 56 -4.72 10.71 1.36
N ARG A 57 -4.67 11.60 2.34
CA ARG A 57 -5.87 12.20 2.94
C ARG A 57 -6.67 13.07 1.98
N THR A 58 -6.01 13.73 1.02
CA THR A 58 -6.68 14.53 -0.01
C THR A 58 -7.26 13.64 -1.11
N ALA A 59 -6.50 12.64 -1.55
CA ALA A 59 -6.91 11.73 -2.63
C ALA A 59 -7.96 10.69 -2.20
N PHE A 60 -7.79 10.11 -1.00
CA PHE A 60 -8.61 8.98 -0.52
C PHE A 60 -9.52 9.35 0.65
N GLY A 61 -9.36 10.54 1.23
CA GLY A 61 -10.15 10.99 2.37
C GLY A 61 -9.73 10.34 3.69
N ASP A 62 -10.71 9.88 4.47
CA ASP A 62 -10.48 9.29 5.79
C ASP A 62 -9.88 7.88 5.69
N PRO A 63 -8.81 7.55 6.45
CA PRO A 63 -8.15 6.26 6.36
C PRO A 63 -9.05 5.09 6.82
N ASP A 64 -9.99 5.34 7.73
CA ASP A 64 -10.93 4.33 8.23
C ASP A 64 -11.96 3.98 7.16
N ALA A 65 -12.61 5.01 6.62
CA ALA A 65 -13.59 4.87 5.56
C ALA A 65 -12.97 4.24 4.31
N HIS A 66 -11.74 4.64 3.96
CA HIS A 66 -11.02 4.05 2.84
C HIS A 66 -10.64 2.59 3.11
N ALA A 67 -10.26 2.22 4.34
CA ALA A 67 -9.98 0.84 4.70
C ALA A 67 -11.21 -0.07 4.58
N VAL A 68 -12.38 0.39 5.05
CA VAL A 68 -13.65 -0.35 4.91
C VAL A 68 -14.04 -0.49 3.45
N GLN A 69 -13.96 0.58 2.65
CA GLN A 69 -14.24 0.52 1.21
C GLN A 69 -13.26 -0.40 0.46
N THR A 70 -11.97 -0.34 0.82
CA THR A 70 -10.94 -1.19 0.23
C THR A 70 -11.18 -2.64 0.58
N ALA A 71 -11.52 -2.96 1.84
CA ALA A 71 -11.89 -4.31 2.23
C ALA A 71 -13.14 -4.78 1.49
N ALA A 72 -14.19 -3.96 1.40
CA ALA A 72 -15.40 -4.33 0.66
C ALA A 72 -15.12 -4.60 -0.84
N ARG A 73 -14.15 -3.90 -1.44
CA ARG A 73 -13.76 -4.08 -2.85
C ARG A 73 -12.81 -5.27 -3.06
N LEU A 74 -11.86 -5.46 -2.15
CA LEU A 74 -10.76 -6.42 -2.30
C LEU A 74 -10.98 -7.75 -1.58
N VAL A 75 -11.88 -7.82 -0.60
CA VAL A 75 -12.35 -9.08 -0.01
C VAL A 75 -13.42 -9.60 -0.95
N PRO A 76 -13.11 -10.57 -1.83
CA PRO A 76 -14.12 -11.17 -2.66
C PRO A 76 -15.02 -12.01 -1.74
N ALA A 77 -16.33 -12.00 -1.99
CA ALA A 77 -17.26 -12.94 -1.33
C ALA A 77 -16.91 -14.43 -1.62
N ASP A 78 -15.96 -14.69 -2.52
CA ASP A 78 -15.65 -16.02 -3.02
C ASP A 78 -14.19 -16.43 -2.70
N ARG A 79 -14.06 -17.30 -1.68
CA ARG A 79 -12.79 -17.91 -1.24
C ARG A 79 -12.07 -18.72 -2.33
N ALA A 80 -12.73 -19.10 -3.43
CA ALA A 80 -12.19 -20.15 -4.32
C ALA A 80 -11.14 -19.63 -5.32
N ALA A 81 -11.17 -18.36 -5.71
CA ALA A 81 -10.21 -17.80 -6.67
C ALA A 81 -8.79 -17.58 -6.11
N ARG A 82 -8.64 -17.58 -4.77
CA ARG A 82 -7.41 -17.16 -4.08
C ARG A 82 -6.30 -18.22 -4.07
N ALA A 83 -6.66 -19.50 -4.11
CA ALA A 83 -5.69 -20.60 -4.11
C ALA A 83 -4.81 -20.63 -5.39
N ARG A 84 -5.32 -20.10 -6.51
CA ARG A 84 -4.61 -20.13 -7.81
C ARG A 84 -3.67 -18.93 -8.04
N ARG A 85 -3.91 -17.78 -7.40
CA ARG A 85 -3.15 -16.53 -7.62
C ARG A 85 -1.95 -16.35 -6.69
N HIS A 86 -1.99 -16.96 -5.50
CA HIS A 86 -0.97 -16.74 -4.46
C HIS A 86 0.42 -17.25 -4.88
N ASN A 87 0.49 -18.31 -5.70
CA ASN A 87 1.76 -18.86 -6.17
C ASN A 87 2.41 -18.01 -7.28
N ALA A 88 1.62 -17.30 -8.10
CA ALA A 88 2.14 -16.56 -9.25
C ALA A 88 2.69 -15.15 -8.89
N VAL A 89 2.11 -14.49 -7.87
CA VAL A 89 2.52 -13.12 -7.52
C VAL A 89 3.77 -13.10 -6.64
N LEU A 90 3.93 -14.07 -5.73
CA LEU A 90 5.15 -14.20 -4.94
C LEU A 90 6.35 -14.60 -5.82
N ASP A 91 6.14 -15.47 -6.81
CA ASP A 91 7.17 -15.89 -7.77
C ASP A 91 7.63 -14.73 -8.68
N ALA A 92 6.71 -13.87 -9.14
CA ALA A 92 7.05 -12.71 -9.96
C ALA A 92 7.83 -11.61 -9.19
N LEU A 93 7.57 -11.48 -7.89
CA LEU A 93 8.25 -10.50 -7.03
C LEU A 93 9.60 -11.01 -6.51
N ASP A 94 9.76 -12.32 -6.33
CA ASP A 94 11.05 -12.94 -6.00
C ASP A 94 12.00 -12.94 -7.21
N SER A 95 11.47 -13.25 -8.40
CA SER A 95 12.21 -13.26 -9.67
C SER A 95 12.83 -11.91 -10.04
N VAL A 96 12.24 -10.79 -9.61
CA VAL A 96 12.80 -9.45 -9.87
C VAL A 96 13.92 -9.07 -8.90
N SER A 97 13.93 -9.62 -7.67
CA SER A 97 15.03 -9.41 -6.70
C SER A 97 16.22 -10.34 -6.92
N GLY A 98 16.02 -11.51 -7.55
CA GLY A 98 17.10 -12.45 -7.87
C GLY A 98 18.01 -12.05 -9.04
N ARG A 99 17.63 -11.06 -9.86
CA ARG A 99 18.35 -10.76 -11.12
C ARG A 99 19.36 -9.60 -11.06
N ALA A 100 19.69 -9.11 -9.87
CA ALA A 100 20.67 -8.03 -9.67
C ALA A 100 22.05 -8.51 -9.16
N GLY A 101 22.28 -9.82 -9.03
CA GLY A 101 23.51 -10.38 -8.43
C GLY A 101 24.59 -10.89 -9.38
N ASP A 102 24.34 -11.01 -10.69
CA ASP A 102 25.25 -11.70 -11.62
C ASP A 102 25.73 -10.77 -12.75
N ILE A 103 26.46 -9.71 -12.37
CA ILE A 103 27.33 -8.96 -13.29
C ILE A 103 28.61 -8.54 -12.53
N ALA A 104 29.46 -9.50 -12.20
CA ALA A 104 30.88 -9.25 -11.90
C ALA A 104 31.67 -10.57 -11.94
N GLY A 105 32.20 -10.93 -13.12
CA GLY A 105 33.46 -11.67 -13.21
C GLY A 105 34.62 -10.75 -12.78
N PRO A 106 35.82 -11.28 -12.48
CA PRO A 106 36.53 -12.26 -13.31
C PRO A 106 36.98 -13.56 -12.60
#